data_AF-A0A6F9AI21-F1
#
_entry.id   AF-A0A6F9AI21-F1
#
_cell.length_a   1.000
_cell.length_b   1.000
_cell.length_c   1.000
_cell.angle_alpha   90.00
_cell.angle_beta   90.00
_cell.angle_gamma   90.00
#
_symmetry.space_group_name_H-M   'P 1'
#
loop_
_entity.id
_entity.type
_entity.pdbx_description
1 polymer ?
#
loop_
_entity_poly.entity_id
_entity_poly.type
_entity_poly.pdbx_seq_one_letter_code
_entity_poly.pdbx_strand_id
1 'polypeptide(L)'
;VFGGYYHFRHHTMVKRSLSGHRGTHVRLQKEPQVSRRRKKRDFYTEPSDPKFPQQWYLVSKSNPSQADLNAKGAWSQGYTGRGVVVTILDDGIEKDHPDLATNYDPEASYDVNDGDSDPQPRYTQRNENRSLFVGLP
;
A
#
# COMPACT_ATOMS: atom_id res chain seq x y z
N VAL A 1 15.64 -37.75 24.99
CA VAL A 1 16.00 -37.04 26.25
C VAL A 1 17.10 -36.05 25.91
N PHE A 2 16.76 -34.76 26.07
CA PHE A 2 17.53 -33.49 26.04
C PHE A 2 19.05 -33.55 25.76
N GLY A 3 19.67 -32.67 24.98
CA GLY A 3 19.21 -31.42 24.39
C GLY A 3 20.31 -30.81 23.52
N GLY A 4 19.93 -30.30 22.36
CA GLY A 4 20.83 -29.60 21.44
C GLY A 4 20.82 -28.10 21.72
N TYR A 5 21.61 -27.66 22.70
CA TYR A 5 21.93 -26.23 22.84
C TYR A 5 23.24 -25.96 22.11
N TYR A 6 23.16 -25.26 20.99
CA TYR A 6 24.34 -24.68 20.35
C TYR A 6 24.70 -23.39 21.08
N HIS A 7 25.86 -23.38 21.74
CA HIS A 7 26.44 -22.16 22.32
C HIS A 7 27.43 -21.58 21.32
N PHE A 8 27.00 -20.58 20.53
CA PHE A 8 27.92 -19.87 19.63
C PHE A 8 28.76 -18.89 20.45
N ARG A 9 30.01 -19.28 20.77
CA ARG A 9 31.00 -18.42 21.41
C ARG A 9 31.78 -17.68 20.33
N HIS A 10 31.43 -16.43 20.05
CA HIS A 10 32.20 -15.58 19.13
C HIS A 10 33.47 -15.07 19.84
N HIS A 11 34.59 -15.76 19.63
CA HIS A 11 35.91 -15.20 19.94
C HIS A 11 36.17 -14.02 18.99
N THR A 12 36.63 -12.91 19.56
CA THR A 12 37.09 -11.68 18.88
C THR A 12 36.00 -10.75 18.34
N MET A 13 35.33 -10.03 19.24
CA MET A 13 35.07 -8.62 18.95
C MET A 13 36.34 -7.84 19.31
N VAL A 14 37.20 -7.60 18.31
CA VAL A 14 38.23 -6.57 18.45
C VAL A 14 37.51 -5.25 18.69
N LYS A 15 37.63 -4.70 19.90
CA LYS A 15 37.14 -3.35 20.21
C LYS A 15 37.82 -2.38 19.25
N ARG A 16 37.09 -1.90 18.24
CA ARG A 16 37.57 -0.81 17.39
C ARG A 16 37.54 0.48 18.22
N SER A 17 38.75 0.97 18.51
CA SER A 17 39.13 2.25 19.13
C SER A 17 38.92 2.41 20.64
N LEU A 18 40.03 2.67 21.34
CA LEU A 18 40.10 3.15 22.73
C LEU A 18 40.23 4.68 22.82
N SER A 19 40.05 5.39 21.71
CA SER A 19 40.14 6.84 21.62
C SER A 19 38.87 7.39 20.99
N GLY A 20 38.15 8.24 21.71
CA GLY A 20 36.97 8.93 21.20
C GLY A 20 37.32 9.77 19.97
N HIS A 21 36.78 9.39 18.81
CA HIS A 21 37.03 10.07 17.55
C HIS A 21 36.24 11.39 17.49
N ARG A 22 36.79 12.46 18.07
CA ARG A 22 36.13 13.79 18.13
C ARG A 22 35.83 14.39 16.75
N GLY A 23 36.57 14.01 15.70
CA GLY A 23 36.41 14.58 14.35
C GLY A 23 35.09 14.21 13.65
N THR A 24 34.56 13.01 13.89
CA THR A 24 33.32 12.55 13.23
C THR A 24 32.08 13.28 13.78
N HIS A 25 32.14 13.69 15.05
CA HIS A 25 31.06 14.41 15.72
C HIS A 25 30.94 15.87 15.23
N VAL A 26 32.05 16.52 14.86
CA VAL A 26 32.03 17.91 14.35
C VAL A 26 31.37 18.00 12.97
N ARG A 27 31.47 16.94 12.14
CA ARG A 27 30.87 16.93 10.80
C ARG A 27 29.34 16.83 10.85
N LEU A 28 28.79 16.06 11.81
CA LEU A 28 27.34 15.96 12.04
C LEU A 28 26.72 17.27 12.58
N GLN A 29 27.50 18.11 13.28
CA GLN A 29 27.05 19.43 13.73
C GLN A 29 27.06 20.49 12.60
N LYS A 30 27.86 20.27 11.55
CA LYS A 30 27.99 21.19 10.40
C LYS A 30 27.10 20.82 9.22
N GLU A 31 26.46 19.66 9.22
CA GLU A 31 25.43 19.38 8.23
C GLU A 31 24.24 20.32 8.46
N PRO A 32 23.79 21.06 7.43
CA PRO A 32 22.55 21.82 7.57
C PRO A 32 21.46 20.85 7.94
N GLN A 33 20.97 20.95 9.18
CA GLN A 33 19.76 20.30 9.62
C GLN A 33 18.64 20.91 8.78
N VAL A 34 18.37 20.32 7.60
CA VAL A 34 17.23 20.70 6.80
C VAL A 34 16.02 20.34 7.65
N SER A 35 15.46 21.33 8.33
CA SER A 35 14.21 21.18 9.05
C SER A 35 13.16 20.84 8.01
N ARG A 36 12.94 19.55 7.76
CA ARG A 36 11.82 19.11 6.94
C ARG A 36 10.59 19.56 7.68
N ARG A 37 10.01 20.67 7.24
CA ARG A 37 8.76 21.20 7.75
C ARG A 37 7.78 20.04 7.72
N ARG A 38 7.39 19.55 8.91
CA ARG A 38 6.31 18.57 9.01
C ARG A 38 5.09 19.25 8.40
N LYS A 39 4.74 18.86 7.16
CA LYS A 39 3.39 19.11 6.66
C LYS A 39 2.49 18.39 7.66
N LYS A 40 1.57 19.15 8.25
CA LYS A 40 0.50 18.61 9.08
C LYS A 40 -0.10 17.45 8.29
N ARG A 41 0.02 16.23 8.81
CA ARG A 41 -0.62 15.06 8.17
C ARG A 41 -2.10 15.41 8.10
N ASP A 42 -2.69 15.31 6.90
CA ASP A 42 -4.13 15.47 6.74
C ASP A 42 -4.81 14.61 7.81
N PHE A 43 -5.65 15.23 8.63
CA PHE A 43 -6.34 14.48 9.68
C PHE A 43 -7.19 13.42 9.01
N TYR A 44 -6.98 12.16 9.37
CA TYR A 44 -7.82 11.08 8.91
C TYR A 44 -9.24 11.29 9.42
N THR A 45 -10.18 11.38 8.48
CA THR A 45 -11.60 11.28 8.73
C THR A 45 -12.05 9.92 8.21
N GLU A 46 -12.85 9.18 8.99
CA GLU A 46 -13.40 7.92 8.48
C GLU A 46 -14.26 8.19 7.23
N PRO A 47 -14.25 7.28 6.24
CA PRO A 47 -15.13 7.38 5.09
C PRO A 47 -16.60 7.50 5.52
N SER A 48 -17.33 8.40 4.88
CA SER A 48 -18.75 8.65 5.15
C SER A 48 -19.69 7.74 4.36
N ASP A 49 -19.15 6.77 3.62
CA ASP A 49 -19.90 5.89 2.75
C ASP A 49 -20.91 5.05 3.54
N PRO A 50 -22.19 4.95 3.10
CA PRO A 50 -23.24 4.24 3.84
C PRO A 50 -22.91 2.76 4.12
N LYS A 51 -22.15 2.12 3.23
CA LYS A 51 -21.74 0.71 3.34
C LYS A 51 -20.40 0.51 4.05
N PHE A 52 -19.66 1.57 4.38
CA PHE A 52 -18.38 1.44 5.08
C PHE A 52 -18.46 0.63 6.39
N PRO A 53 -19.51 0.75 7.24
CA PRO A 53 -19.65 -0.09 8.43
C PRO A 53 -19.74 -1.59 8.17
N GLN A 54 -20.10 -1.99 6.93
CA GLN A 54 -20.25 -3.40 6.53
C GLN A 54 -18.95 -3.98 5.94
N GLN A 55 -17.96 -3.15 5.63
CA GLN A 55 -16.67 -3.56 5.07
C GLN A 55 -15.71 -4.05 6.17
N TRP A 56 -16.08 -5.18 6.79
CA TRP A 56 -15.37 -5.77 7.93
C TRP A 56 -13.88 -6.03 7.67
N TYR A 57 -13.49 -6.22 6.40
CA TYR A 57 -12.11 -6.48 6.00
C TYR A 57 -11.20 -5.24 6.08
N LEU A 58 -11.74 -4.02 6.09
CA LEU A 58 -10.94 -2.79 6.15
C LEU A 58 -10.55 -2.43 7.59
N VAL A 59 -11.52 -2.51 8.51
CA VAL A 59 -11.38 -2.13 9.91
C VAL A 59 -12.35 -2.96 10.76
N SER A 60 -11.84 -3.77 11.69
CA SER A 60 -12.62 -4.43 12.72
C SER A 60 -13.02 -3.40 13.79
N LYS A 61 -14.31 -3.03 13.84
CA LYS A 61 -14.79 -2.01 14.80
C LYS A 61 -15.07 -2.58 16.19
N SER A 62 -15.24 -3.89 16.34
CA SER A 62 -15.87 -4.50 17.52
C SER A 62 -15.15 -5.69 18.13
N ASN A 63 -14.13 -6.27 17.49
CA ASN A 63 -13.43 -7.44 18.02
C ASN A 63 -11.94 -7.44 17.64
N PRO A 64 -11.02 -7.26 18.61
CA PRO A 64 -9.57 -7.32 18.37
C PRO A 64 -9.09 -8.66 17.80
N SER A 65 -9.87 -9.73 17.96
CA SER A 65 -9.58 -11.06 17.42
C SER A 65 -10.08 -11.26 15.98
N GLN A 66 -10.80 -10.28 15.41
CA GLN A 66 -11.27 -10.35 14.03
C GLN A 66 -10.16 -9.86 13.10
N ALA A 67 -9.79 -10.70 12.14
CA ALA A 67 -8.78 -10.35 11.15
C ALA A 67 -9.30 -9.23 10.21
N ASP A 68 -8.50 -8.19 10.03
CA ASP A 68 -8.70 -7.10 9.08
C ASP A 68 -7.36 -6.71 8.43
N LEU A 69 -7.40 -5.79 7.45
CA LEU A 69 -6.23 -5.28 6.75
C LEU A 69 -5.52 -4.12 7.48
N ASN A 70 -6.05 -3.66 8.62
CA ASN A 70 -5.63 -2.46 9.34
C ASN A 70 -5.51 -1.23 8.41
N ALA A 71 -6.46 -1.04 7.49
CA ALA A 71 -6.43 0.02 6.49
C ALA A 71 -6.41 1.42 7.14
N LYS A 72 -7.12 1.57 8.27
CA LYS A 72 -7.11 2.79 9.10
C LYS A 72 -5.71 3.17 9.59
N GLY A 73 -4.84 2.19 9.86
CA GLY A 73 -3.44 2.43 10.20
C GLY A 73 -2.66 3.11 9.07
N ALA A 74 -2.91 2.73 7.81
CA ALA A 74 -2.30 3.38 6.65
C ALA A 74 -2.90 4.77 6.38
N TRP A 75 -4.23 4.89 6.42
CA TRP A 75 -4.92 6.15 6.16
C TRP A 75 -4.61 7.22 7.22
N SER A 76 -4.48 6.85 8.50
CA SER A 76 -4.05 7.76 9.58
C SER A 76 -2.63 8.31 9.40
N GLN A 77 -1.81 7.66 8.59
CA GLN A 77 -0.48 8.13 8.19
C GLN A 77 -0.51 8.97 6.90
N GLY A 78 -1.67 9.08 6.25
CA GLY A 78 -1.89 9.83 5.01
C GLY A 78 -1.76 9.00 3.72
N TYR A 79 -1.52 7.69 3.82
CA TYR A 79 -1.39 6.81 2.65
C TYR A 79 -2.77 6.39 2.16
N THR A 80 -3.16 6.84 0.97
CA THR A 80 -4.51 6.65 0.40
C THR A 80 -4.51 5.98 -0.97
N GLY A 81 -3.33 5.69 -1.53
CA GLY A 81 -3.18 5.22 -2.92
C GLY A 81 -3.09 6.35 -3.96
N ARG A 82 -3.21 7.63 -3.56
CA ARG A 82 -3.03 8.77 -4.48
C ARG A 82 -1.70 8.70 -5.24
N GLY A 83 -1.78 8.77 -6.57
CA GLY A 83 -0.63 8.67 -7.47
C GLY A 83 -0.19 7.25 -7.81
N VAL A 84 -0.92 6.24 -7.36
CA VAL A 84 -0.72 4.84 -7.75
C VAL A 84 -1.81 4.46 -8.76
N VAL A 85 -1.40 3.90 -9.89
CA VAL A 85 -2.29 3.32 -10.90
C VAL A 85 -2.33 1.80 -10.69
N VAL A 86 -3.53 1.22 -10.70
CA VAL A 86 -3.75 -0.22 -10.51
C VAL A 86 -4.61 -0.73 -11.67
N THR A 87 -4.11 -1.73 -12.38
CA THR A 87 -4.85 -2.44 -13.43
C THR A 87 -5.42 -3.75 -12.89
N ILE A 88 -6.70 -3.99 -13.15
CA ILE A 88 -7.41 -5.21 -12.77
C ILE A 88 -7.56 -6.10 -14.01
N LEU A 89 -7.08 -7.34 -13.94
CA LEU A 89 -7.15 -8.31 -15.03
C LEU A 89 -8.40 -9.20 -14.84
N ASP A 90 -9.54 -8.75 -15.35
CA ASP A 90 -10.83 -9.43 -15.12
C ASP A 90 -11.69 -9.45 -16.39
N ASP A 91 -13.01 -9.48 -16.24
CA ASP A 91 -14.02 -9.63 -17.28
C ASP A 91 -14.59 -8.30 -17.83
N GLY A 92 -14.15 -7.18 -17.25
CA GLY A 92 -14.62 -5.83 -17.55
C GLY A 92 -14.44 -4.90 -16.35
N ILE A 93 -14.57 -3.59 -16.56
CA ILE A 93 -14.77 -2.62 -15.47
C ILE A 93 -15.87 -1.64 -15.86
N GLU A 94 -16.85 -1.49 -14.96
CA GLU A 94 -17.93 -0.53 -15.12
C GLU A 94 -17.40 0.90 -14.91
N LYS A 95 -16.82 1.49 -15.96
CA LYS A 95 -16.11 2.78 -15.90
C LYS A 95 -17.00 3.95 -15.51
N ASP A 96 -18.31 3.83 -15.68
CA ASP A 96 -19.33 4.82 -15.35
C ASP A 96 -20.01 4.58 -13.99
N HIS A 97 -19.62 3.54 -13.25
CA HIS A 97 -20.12 3.32 -11.89
C HIS A 97 -19.73 4.51 -10.99
N PRO A 98 -20.65 5.09 -10.21
CA PRO A 98 -20.38 6.31 -9.44
C PRO A 98 -19.21 6.19 -8.45
N ASP A 99 -19.00 4.99 -7.86
CA ASP A 99 -17.88 4.73 -6.94
C ASP A 99 -16.53 4.52 -7.65
N LEU A 100 -16.50 4.34 -8.97
CA LEU A 100 -15.29 4.06 -9.75
C LEU A 100 -14.93 5.19 -10.71
N ALA A 101 -15.92 5.86 -11.30
CA ALA A 101 -15.75 6.83 -12.38
C ALA A 101 -14.75 7.95 -12.08
N THR A 102 -14.66 8.38 -10.82
CA THR A 102 -13.70 9.43 -10.41
C THR A 102 -12.24 8.94 -10.35
N ASN A 103 -12.04 7.64 -10.15
CA ASN A 103 -10.71 7.00 -10.05
C ASN A 103 -10.35 6.16 -11.28
N TYR A 104 -11.24 6.11 -12.29
CA TYR A 104 -10.99 5.37 -13.52
C TYR A 104 -9.88 6.02 -14.33
N ASP A 105 -8.97 5.19 -14.84
CA ASP A 105 -7.87 5.60 -15.70
C ASP A 105 -7.98 4.89 -17.07
N PRO A 106 -8.31 5.62 -18.16
CA PRO A 106 -8.40 5.02 -19.49
C PRO A 106 -7.05 4.54 -20.03
N GLU A 107 -5.92 5.12 -19.59
CA GLU A 107 -4.59 4.67 -20.03
C GLU A 107 -4.19 3.34 -19.38
N ALA A 108 -4.81 3.02 -18.24
CA ALA A 108 -4.64 1.76 -17.53
C ALA A 108 -5.66 0.68 -17.94
N SER A 109 -6.46 0.93 -18.98
CA SER A 109 -7.63 0.13 -19.34
C SER A 109 -7.63 -0.24 -20.82
N TYR A 110 -7.92 -1.51 -21.12
CA TYR A 110 -8.03 -1.98 -22.51
C TYR A 110 -8.83 -3.29 -22.58
N ASP A 111 -9.78 -3.38 -23.52
CA ASP A 111 -10.48 -4.62 -23.83
C ASP A 111 -9.72 -5.44 -24.87
N VAL A 112 -9.04 -6.48 -24.40
CA VAL A 112 -8.30 -7.40 -25.27
C VAL A 112 -9.20 -8.40 -26.01
N ASN A 113 -10.45 -8.61 -25.55
CA ASN A 113 -11.37 -9.52 -26.22
C ASN A 113 -11.80 -8.95 -27.58
N ASP A 114 -12.04 -7.65 -27.61
CA ASP A 114 -12.51 -6.93 -28.80
C ASP A 114 -11.44 -6.06 -29.44
N GLY A 115 -10.32 -5.87 -28.75
CA GLY A 115 -9.20 -5.09 -29.24
C GLY A 115 -9.50 -3.61 -29.29
N ASP A 116 -10.25 -3.09 -28.31
CA ASP A 116 -10.56 -1.67 -28.20
C ASP A 116 -10.27 -1.14 -26.79
N SER A 117 -10.39 0.18 -26.62
CA SER A 117 -10.10 0.86 -25.36
C SER A 117 -11.32 0.94 -24.43
N ASP A 118 -12.42 0.25 -24.73
CA ASP A 118 -13.65 0.25 -23.93
C ASP A 118 -13.76 -1.01 -23.08
N PRO A 119 -13.31 -1.00 -21.81
CA PRO A 119 -13.35 -2.18 -20.96
C PRO A 119 -14.76 -2.44 -20.37
N GLN A 120 -15.83 -1.87 -20.92
CA GLN A 120 -17.17 -2.01 -20.33
C GLN A 120 -17.63 -3.47 -20.33
N PRO A 121 -18.12 -4.00 -19.19
CA PRO A 121 -18.60 -5.36 -19.12
C PRO A 121 -19.76 -5.58 -20.09
N ARG A 122 -19.70 -6.70 -20.81
CA ARG A 122 -20.82 -7.14 -21.64
C ARG A 122 -21.72 -8.05 -20.81
N TYR A 123 -22.93 -7.56 -20.52
CA TYR A 123 -23.97 -8.35 -19.85
C TYR A 123 -24.61 -9.34 -20.83
N THR A 124 -23.86 -10.35 -21.26
CA THR A 124 -24.43 -11.49 -21.99
C THR A 124 -24.98 -12.51 -21.00
N GLN A 125 -26.01 -13.28 -21.40
CA GLN A 125 -26.70 -14.26 -20.53
C GLN A 125 -25.80 -15.33 -19.89
N ARG A 126 -24.52 -15.42 -20.27
CA ARG A 126 -23.56 -16.41 -19.77
C ARG A 126 -22.49 -15.87 -18.83
N ASN A 127 -22.38 -14.56 -18.59
CA ASN A 127 -21.30 -13.97 -17.79
C ASN A 127 -19.90 -14.51 -18.20
N GLU A 128 -19.69 -14.75 -19.49
CA GLU A 128 -18.43 -15.29 -20.03
C GLU A 128 -17.67 -14.15 -20.73
N ASN A 129 -16.98 -13.30 -19.99
CA ASN A 129 -15.97 -12.40 -20.58
C ASN A 129 -14.61 -12.78 -20.00
N ARG A 130 -13.62 -13.03 -20.87
CA ARG A 130 -12.32 -13.62 -20.51
C ARG A 130 -11.25 -12.53 -20.51
N SER A 131 -10.69 -12.24 -19.34
CA SER A 131 -9.37 -11.65 -19.07
C SER A 131 -8.95 -10.37 -19.82
N LEU A 132 -8.92 -9.23 -19.11
CA LEU A 132 -8.29 -7.96 -19.50
C LEU A 132 -6.76 -7.96 -19.25
N PHE A 133 -5.98 -7.21 -20.05
CA PHE A 133 -4.53 -6.96 -19.88
C PHE A 133 -4.18 -5.51 -20.22
N VAL A 134 -3.33 -4.84 -19.42
CA VAL A 134 -2.06 -4.17 -19.80
C VAL A 134 -1.28 -3.79 -18.54
N GLY A 135 -0.04 -4.27 -18.42
CA GLY A 135 0.99 -3.63 -17.59
C GLY A 135 1.82 -2.69 -18.48
N LEU A 136 1.91 -1.41 -18.12
CA LEU A 136 2.79 -0.44 -18.77
C LEU A 136 4.16 -0.43 -18.07
N PRO A 137 5.28 -0.22 -18.80
CA PRO A 137 6.35 0.65 -18.31
C PRO A 137 5.94 2.14 -18.40
#